data_AF-A0A379S9B8-F1
#
_entry.id   AF-A0A379S9B8-F1
#
_cell.length_a   1.000
_cell.length_b   1.000
_cell.length_c   1.000
_cell.angle_alpha   90.00
_cell.angle_beta   90.00
_cell.angle_gamma   90.00
#
_symmetry.space_group_name_H-M   'P 1'
#
loop_
_entity.id
_entity.type
_entity.pdbx_description
1 polymer ?
#
loop_
_entity_poly.entity_id
_entity_poly.type
_entity_poly.pdbx_seq_one_letter_code
_entity_poly.pdbx_strand_id
1 'polypeptide(L)' 'MAGREIFRLEKIESLAREKVKRLFFIDEIEVFLGFQNQLRESLSLTTMTQDNAIL' A
#
# COMPACT_ATOMS: atom_id res chain seq x y z
N MET A 1 20.08 -0.37 0.47
CA MET A 1 19.06 -0.40 -0.60
C MET A 1 17.62 -0.34 -0.05
N ALA A 2 17.35 -0.79 1.18
CA ALA A 2 16.03 -0.77 1.82
C ALA A 2 15.39 0.62 2.05
N GLY A 3 16.18 1.68 2.30
CA GLY A 3 15.63 3.01 2.63
C GLY A 3 14.76 3.64 1.53
N ARG A 4 15.04 3.36 0.24
CA ARG A 4 14.19 3.85 -0.87
C ARG A 4 12.84 3.14 -0.93
N GLU A 5 12.82 1.87 -0.58
CA GLU A 5 11.58 1.09 -0.54
C GLU A 5 10.73 1.52 0.66
N ILE A 6 11.34 1.68 1.84
CA ILE A 6 10.68 2.21 3.05
C ILE A 6 10.06 3.59 2.77
N PHE A 7 10.81 4.50 2.13
CA PHE A 7 10.28 5.81 1.76
C PHE A 7 9.03 5.74 0.85
N ARG A 8 9.00 4.80 -0.10
CA ARG A 8 7.81 4.60 -0.95
C ARG A 8 6.64 4.06 -0.14
N LEU A 9 6.90 3.13 0.78
CA LEU A 9 5.87 2.59 1.67
C LEU A 9 5.28 3.67 2.58
N GLU A 10 6.10 4.54 3.18
CA GLU A 10 5.62 5.68 3.97
C GLU A 10 4.73 6.62 3.14
N LYS A 11 5.05 6.81 1.86
CA LYS A 11 4.17 7.57 0.95
C LYS A 11 2.85 6.86 0.67
N ILE A 12 2.88 5.54 0.49
CA ILE A 12 1.66 4.75 0.30
C ILE A 12 0.78 4.81 1.56
N GLU A 13 1.37 4.75 2.76
CA GLU A 13 0.64 4.86 4.03
C GLU A 13 -0.06 6.22 4.15
N SER A 14 0.65 7.31 3.86
CA SER A 14 0.05 8.65 3.84
C SER A 14 -1.10 8.75 2.82
N LEU A 15 -0.99 8.09 1.67
CA LEU A 15 -2.04 8.08 0.66
C LEU A 15 -3.24 7.23 1.09
N ALA A 16 -3.01 6.08 1.73
CA ALA A 16 -4.04 5.21 2.26
C ALA A 16 -4.88 5.96 3.32
N ARG A 17 -4.22 6.68 4.23
CA ARG A 17 -4.87 7.54 5.22
C ARG A 17 -5.74 8.63 4.62
N GLU A 18 -5.31 9.25 3.53
CA GLU A 18 -6.12 10.27 2.84
C GLU A 18 -7.28 9.65 2.06
N LYS A 19 -7.07 8.44 1.52
CA LYS A 19 -8.08 7.73 0.74
C LYS A 19 -9.18 7.16 1.63
N VAL A 20 -8.83 6.57 2.78
CA VAL A 20 -9.81 5.97 3.71
C VAL A 20 -10.81 7.00 4.25
N LYS A 21 -10.40 8.27 4.42
CA LYS A 21 -11.30 9.38 4.78
C LYS A 21 -12.46 9.60 3.81
N ARG A 22 -12.34 9.09 2.58
CA ARG A 22 -13.35 9.21 1.51
C ARG A 22 -14.10 7.91 1.25
N LEU A 23 -13.75 6.83 1.94
CA LEU A 23 -14.36 5.51 1.79
C LEU A 23 -15.24 5.24 3.00
N PHE A 24 -16.38 4.60 2.77
CA PHE A 24 -17.23 4.07 3.82
C PHE A 24 -16.99 2.56 3.90
N PHE A 25 -16.93 2.01 5.11
CA PHE A 25 -16.82 0.56 5.40
C PHE A 25 -15.50 -0.16 5.06
N ILE A 26 -14.46 0.55 4.63
CA ILE A 26 -13.13 -0.01 4.38
C ILE A 26 -12.14 0.59 5.38
N ASP A 27 -11.25 -0.21 5.96
CA ASP A 27 -10.22 0.29 6.89
C ASP A 27 -8.93 0.75 6.17
N GLU A 28 -8.09 1.49 6.89
CA GLU A 28 -6.85 2.06 6.35
C GLU A 28 -5.85 0.97 5.91
N ILE A 29 -5.85 -0.19 6.58
CA ILE A 29 -4.95 -1.30 6.29
C ILE A 29 -5.33 -1.96 4.97
N GLU A 30 -6.61 -2.22 4.73
CA GLU A 30 -7.09 -2.76 3.45
C GLU A 30 -6.77 -1.81 2.28
N VAL A 31 -6.94 -0.51 2.48
CA VAL A 31 -6.57 0.49 1.45
C VAL A 31 -5.06 0.50 1.20
N PHE A 32 -4.26 0.41 2.27
CA PHE A 32 -2.81 0.36 2.19
C PHE A 32 -2.32 -0.90 1.45
N LEU A 33 -2.84 -2.07 1.81
CA LEU A 33 -2.53 -3.34 1.17
C LEU A 33 -2.96 -3.33 -0.31
N GLY A 34 -4.12 -2.75 -0.62
CA GLY A 34 -4.59 -2.56 -1.99
C GLY A 34 -3.61 -1.72 -2.82
N PHE A 35 -3.12 -0.60 -2.28
CA PHE A 35 -2.09 0.21 -2.95
C PHE A 35 -0.76 -0.53 -3.10
N GLN A 36 -0.31 -1.22 -2.06
CA GLN A 36 0.94 -2.00 -2.13
C GLN A 36 0.87 -3.08 -3.21
N ASN A 37 -0.23 -3.82 -3.28
CA ASN A 37 -0.41 -4.89 -4.26
C ASN A 37 -0.46 -4.32 -5.70
N GLN A 38 -1.27 -3.28 -5.92
CA GLN A 38 -1.40 -2.65 -7.25
C GLN A 38 -0.11 -1.97 -7.73
N LEU A 39 0.67 -1.39 -6.83
CA LEU A 39 1.87 -0.62 -7.17
C LEU A 39 3.16 -1.45 -7.04
N ARG A 40 3.08 -2.72 -6.67
CA ARG A 40 4.24 -3.57 -6.37
C ARG A 40 5.28 -3.57 -7.47
N GLU A 41 4.87 -3.82 -8.71
CA GLU A 41 5.77 -3.84 -9.86
C GLU A 41 6.28 -2.44 -10.21
N SER A 42 5.35 -1.48 -10.28
CA SER A 42 5.66 -0.08 -10.65
C SER A 42 6.61 0.62 -9.70
N LEU A 43 6.55 0.27 -8.41
CA LEU A 43 7.41 0.83 -7.35
C LEU A 43 8.51 -0.12 -6.89
N SER A 44 8.65 -1.28 -7.54
CA SER A 44 9.60 -2.33 -7.20
C SER A 44 9.62 -2.61 -5.69
N LEU A 45 8.45 -2.90 -5.12
CA LEU A 45 8.29 -3.24 -3.71
C LEU A 45 8.69 -4.72 -3.51
N THR A 46 9.97 -4.93 -3.23
CA THR A 46 10.60 -6.28 -3.22
C THR A 46 10.45 -7.04 -1.91
N THR A 47 10.15 -6.36 -0.81
CA THR A 47 9.97 -6.96 0.52
C THR A 47 8.54 -7.41 0.78
N MET A 48 7.60 -7.08 -0.11
CA MET A 48 6.19 -7.41 0.01
C MET A 48 5.90 -8.84 -0.46
N THR A 49 5.26 -9.62 0.41
CA THR A 49 4.60 -10.87 0.04
C THR A 49 3.36 -10.53 -0.79
N GLN A 50 3.12 -11.29 -1.86
CA GLN A 50 1.97 -11.08 -2.72
C GLN A 50 0.73 -11.65 -2.00
N ASP A 51 -0.02 -10.79 -1.32
CA ASP A 51 -1.29 -11.20 -0.73
C ASP A 51 -2.35 -11.34 -1.83
N ASN A 52 -2.51 -12.57 -2.31
CA ASN A 52 -3.52 -12.94 -3.30
C ASN A 52 -4.93 -13.10 -2.70
N ALA A 53 -5.17 -12.64 -1.47
CA ALA A 53 -6.42 -12.85 -0.73
C ALA A 53 -7.33 -11.61 -0.64
N ILE A 54 -7.01 -10.51 -1.32
CA ILE A 54 -7.80 -9.28 -1.24
C ILE A 54 -8.38 -8.94 -2.62
N LEU A 55 -9.46 -9.66 -2.95
CA LEU A 55 -10.66 -9.22 -3.69
C LEU A 55 -11.82 -10.12 -3.27
#